data_AF-V8N331-F1
#
_entry.id   AF-V8N331-F1
#
_cell.length_a   1.000
_cell.length_b   1.000
_cell.length_c   1.000
_cell.angle_alpha   90.00
_cell.angle_beta   90.00
_cell.angle_gamma   90.00
#
_symmetry.space_group_name_H-M   'P 1'
#
loop_
_entity.id
_entity.type
_entity.pdbx_description
1 polymer ?
#
loop_
_entity_poly.entity_id
_entity_poly.type
_entity_poly.pdbx_seq_one_letter_code
_entity_poly.pdbx_strand_id
1 'polypeptide(L)'
;HIFLHGFTTRTGGISYVPTLSSLNLFSSSKRRDPPAVVKENLRRLAQAAGGPRLLVCEQVNHASDVWVMGQPQPESYDGIVTNQRGITVAAPSADCIP
;
A
#
# COMPACT_ATOMS: atom_id res chain seq x y z
N HIS A 1 1.93 -24.45 -2.63
CA HIS A 1 2.27 -23.09 -2.14
C HIS A 1 0.98 -22.31 -2.02
N ILE A 2 0.77 -21.62 -0.90
CA ILE A 2 -0.41 -20.76 -0.71
C ILE A 2 -0.09 -19.38 -1.27
N PHE A 3 -0.98 -18.84 -2.08
CA PHE A 3 -0.96 -17.46 -2.54
C PHE A 3 -1.96 -16.67 -1.69
N LEU A 4 -1.46 -15.67 -0.95
CA LEU A 4 -2.30 -14.81 -0.12
C LEU A 4 -2.64 -13.55 -0.91
N HIS A 5 -3.93 -13.21 -0.95
CA HIS A 5 -4.42 -11.97 -1.56
C HIS A 5 -5.63 -11.46 -0.78
N GLY A 6 -5.96 -10.18 -0.98
CA GLY A 6 -7.14 -9.59 -0.39
C GLY A 6 -7.20 -8.10 -0.61
N PHE A 7 -8.35 -7.53 -0.28
CA PHE A 7 -8.58 -6.09 -0.24
C PHE A 7 -8.77 -5.67 1.21
N THR A 8 -8.07 -4.63 1.64
CA THR A 8 -8.32 -4.04 2.95
C THR A 8 -9.66 -3.32 2.93
N THR A 9 -10.24 -3.17 4.12
CA THR A 9 -11.34 -2.22 4.33
C THR A 9 -10.79 -1.01 5.07
N ARG A 10 -11.60 0.05 5.24
CA ARG A 10 -11.22 1.21 6.06
C ARG A 10 -11.14 0.93 7.57
N THR A 11 -11.43 -0.29 8.03
CA THR A 11 -11.52 -0.67 9.45
C THR A 11 -10.22 -1.31 9.96
N GLY A 12 -9.97 -1.28 11.27
CA GLY A 12 -8.85 -1.98 11.92
C GLY A 12 -7.55 -1.18 12.09
N GLY A 13 -7.53 0.10 11.73
CA GLY A 13 -6.38 0.97 11.92
C GLY A 13 -6.48 1.90 13.13
N ILE A 14 -5.58 2.89 13.19
CA ILE A 14 -5.48 3.86 14.29
C ILE A 14 -5.62 5.33 13.85
N SER A 15 -5.99 5.58 12.59
CA SER A 15 -6.26 6.93 12.09
C SER A 15 -7.51 7.49 12.73
N TYR A 16 -7.40 8.71 13.25
CA TYR A 16 -8.44 9.39 14.02
C TYR A 16 -9.04 10.62 13.33
N VAL A 17 -8.45 11.07 12.21
CA VAL A 17 -9.04 12.13 11.39
C VAL A 17 -10.35 11.61 10.77
N PRO A 18 -11.49 12.32 10.89
CA PRO A 18 -12.80 11.78 10.49
C PRO A 18 -12.87 11.22 9.07
N THR A 19 -12.24 11.89 8.10
CA THR A 19 -12.21 11.47 6.69
C THR A 19 -11.20 10.36 6.39
N LEU A 20 -10.29 10.06 7.31
CA LEU A 20 -9.21 9.08 7.15
C LEU A 20 -9.35 7.90 8.13
N SER A 21 -10.32 7.94 9.05
CA SER A 21 -10.50 6.86 10.02
C SER A 21 -10.99 5.58 9.35
N SER A 22 -10.47 4.40 9.65
CA SER A 22 -9.47 4.07 10.70
C SER A 22 -8.14 3.54 10.14
N LEU A 23 -8.17 2.82 9.01
CA LEU A 23 -7.00 2.18 8.39
C LEU A 23 -6.54 2.96 7.16
N ASN A 24 -6.14 4.20 7.35
CA ASN A 24 -5.51 4.97 6.28
C ASN A 24 -4.04 4.54 6.10
N LEU A 25 -3.68 4.19 4.87
CA LEU A 25 -2.37 3.62 4.52
C LEU A 25 -1.47 4.62 3.79
N PHE A 26 -1.94 5.85 3.58
CA PHE A 26 -1.25 6.85 2.78
C PHE A 26 -1.43 8.26 3.34
N SER A 27 -0.39 9.10 3.26
CA SER A 27 -0.45 10.51 3.66
C SER A 27 0.17 11.37 2.56
N SER A 28 -0.47 12.49 2.24
CA SER A 28 -0.01 13.44 1.23
C SER A 28 -0.14 14.88 1.75
N SER A 29 0.43 15.83 1.02
CA SER A 29 0.30 17.26 1.35
C SER A 29 -1.17 17.72 1.41
N LYS A 30 -2.05 17.14 0.58
CA LYS A 30 -3.49 17.44 0.49
C LYS A 30 -4.34 16.67 1.51
N ARG A 31 -3.95 15.42 1.83
CA ARG A 31 -4.64 14.56 2.81
C ARG A 31 -3.63 14.11 3.85
N ARG A 32 -3.57 14.86 4.95
CA ARG A 32 -2.56 14.67 6.00
C ARG A 32 -3.11 13.79 7.13
N ASP A 33 -2.43 12.67 7.33
CA ASP A 33 -2.50 11.85 8.53
C ASP A 33 -1.10 11.84 9.16
N PRO A 34 -0.94 11.76 10.50
CA PRO A 34 0.39 11.74 11.11
C PRO A 34 1.22 10.56 10.57
N PRO A 35 2.50 10.77 10.21
CA PRO A 35 3.33 9.70 9.65
C PRO A 35 3.44 8.46 10.55
N ALA A 36 3.44 8.66 11.88
CA ALA A 36 3.46 7.55 12.84
C ALA A 36 2.19 6.68 12.79
N VAL A 37 1.03 7.30 12.53
CA VAL A 37 -0.27 6.62 12.40
C VAL A 37 -0.30 5.77 11.13
N VAL A 38 0.10 6.35 9.99
CA VAL A 38 0.18 5.63 8.72
C VAL A 38 1.17 4.48 8.78
N LYS A 39 2.34 4.70 9.39
CA LYS A 39 3.36 3.67 9.59
C LYS A 39 2.83 2.48 10.41
N GLU A 40 2.06 2.74 11.46
CA GLU A 40 1.44 1.68 12.26
C GLU A 40 0.35 0.93 11.47
N ASN A 41 -0.47 1.63 10.68
CA ASN A 41 -1.45 0.98 9.81
C ASN A 41 -0.80 0.08 8.75
N LEU A 42 0.30 0.53 8.14
CA LEU A 42 1.11 -0.28 7.22
C LEU A 42 1.72 -1.50 7.91
N ARG A 43 2.21 -1.36 9.15
CA ARG A 43 2.71 -2.48 9.96
C ARG A 43 1.61 -3.52 10.22
N ARG A 44 0.39 -3.07 10.56
CA ARG A 44 -0.77 -3.94 10.76
C ARG A 44 -1.15 -4.68 9.49
N LEU A 45 -1.16 -3.99 8.35
CA LEU A 45 -1.39 -4.61 7.05
C LEU A 45 -0.35 -5.67 6.72
N ALA A 46 0.95 -5.37 6.87
CA ALA A 46 2.02 -6.32 6.62
C ALA A 46 1.86 -7.59 7.48
N GLN A 47 1.51 -7.43 8.76
CA GLN A 47 1.24 -8.54 9.66
C GLN A 47 0.05 -9.39 9.19
N ALA A 48 -1.04 -8.76 8.75
CA ALA A 48 -2.23 -9.47 8.24
C ALA A 48 -2.00 -10.14 6.88
N ALA A 49 -1.15 -9.55 6.03
CA ALA A 49 -0.84 -10.06 4.70
C ALA A 49 0.20 -11.19 4.69
N GLY A 50 0.67 -11.63 5.86
CA GLY A 50 1.54 -12.79 5.99
C GLY A 50 3.02 -12.52 5.73
N GLY A 51 3.49 -11.27 5.79
CA GLY A 51 4.90 -10.98 5.62
C GLY A 51 5.34 -9.59 6.09
N PRO A 52 6.55 -9.47 6.67
CA PRO A 52 7.06 -8.19 7.16
C PRO A 52 7.42 -7.20 6.03
N ARG A 53 7.52 -7.68 4.78
CA ARG A 53 7.99 -6.89 3.64
C ARG A 53 6.82 -6.53 2.72
N LEU A 54 6.20 -5.40 3.04
CA LEU A 54 5.15 -4.75 2.25
C LEU A 54 5.80 -3.74 1.28
N LEU A 55 5.52 -3.88 -0.01
CA LEU A 55 5.85 -2.91 -1.04
C LEU A 55 4.57 -2.19 -1.47
N VAL A 56 4.52 -0.88 -1.23
CA VAL A 56 3.39 -0.05 -1.60
C VAL A 56 3.71 0.69 -2.89
N CYS A 57 2.76 0.71 -3.83
CA CYS A 57 2.85 1.53 -5.03
C CYS A 57 2.56 3.00 -4.68
N GLU A 58 3.62 3.76 -4.35
CA GLU A 58 3.51 5.14 -3.86
C GLU A 58 3.61 6.21 -4.97
N GLN A 59 4.13 5.84 -6.15
CA GLN A 59 4.47 6.77 -7.24
C GLN A 59 3.46 6.69 -8.41
N VAL A 60 2.18 6.55 -8.08
CA VAL A 60 1.10 6.45 -9.08
C VAL A 60 0.87 7.77 -9.80
N ASN A 61 0.69 7.72 -11.12
CA ASN A 61 0.37 8.88 -11.96
C ASN A 61 -0.90 8.68 -12.80
N HIS A 62 -1.67 7.60 -12.52
CA HIS A 62 -2.86 7.18 -13.26
C HIS A 62 -2.57 6.82 -14.73
N ALA A 63 -1.42 6.22 -15.01
CA ALA A 63 -1.04 5.69 -16.31
C ALA A 63 -1.08 4.15 -16.32
N SER A 64 -0.17 3.52 -17.06
CA SER A 64 -0.11 2.06 -17.26
C SER A 64 1.30 1.49 -17.06
N ASP A 65 2.18 2.24 -16.41
CA ASP A 65 3.57 1.83 -16.19
C ASP A 65 3.66 0.79 -15.05
N VAL A 66 4.45 -0.26 -15.27
CA VAL A 66 4.64 -1.35 -14.29
C VAL A 66 6.12 -1.45 -13.92
N TRP A 67 6.43 -1.33 -12.64
CA TRP A 67 7.77 -1.57 -12.13
C TRP A 67 8.01 -3.06 -11.88
N VAL A 68 9.06 -3.60 -12.51
CA VAL A 68 9.54 -4.96 -12.28
C VAL A 68 10.58 -4.95 -11.16
N MET A 69 10.28 -5.60 -10.03
CA MET A 69 11.18 -5.61 -8.89
C MET A 69 12.55 -6.22 -9.25
N GLY A 70 13.61 -5.47 -8.93
CA GLY A 70 15.00 -5.80 -9.28
C GLY A 70 15.54 -4.98 -10.46
N GLN A 71 14.68 -4.29 -11.20
CA GLN A 71 15.08 -3.23 -12.13
C GLN A 71 15.18 -1.88 -11.40
N PRO A 72 15.91 -0.90 -11.96
CA PRO A 72 15.88 0.47 -11.46
C PRO A 72 14.45 0.96 -11.28
N GLN A 73 14.14 1.50 -10.10
CA GLN A 73 12.80 1.99 -9.80
C GLN A 73 12.53 3.27 -10.60
N PRO A 74 11.44 3.33 -11.40
CA PRO A 74 11.10 4.52 -12.17
C PRO A 74 10.55 5.63 -11.25
N GLU A 75 10.50 6.86 -11.76
CA GLU A 75 9.95 8.01 -11.02
C GLU A 75 8.44 7.90 -10.78
N SER A 76 7.72 7.19 -11.67
CA SER A 76 6.28 6.92 -11.56
C SER A 76 5.92 5.55 -12.12
N TYR A 77 4.94 4.89 -11.51
CA TYR A 77 4.36 3.63 -11.94
C TYR A 77 3.04 3.36 -11.20
N ASP A 78 2.14 2.61 -11.83
CA ASP A 78 0.82 2.25 -11.29
C ASP A 78 0.71 0.76 -10.93
N GLY A 79 1.72 -0.04 -11.30
CA GLY A 79 1.80 -1.45 -10.97
C GLY A 79 3.19 -1.89 -10.50
N ILE A 80 3.22 -2.96 -9.69
CA ILE A 80 4.46 -3.63 -9.29
C ILE A 80 4.31 -5.12 -9.60
N VAL A 81 5.35 -5.72 -10.19
CA VAL A 81 5.45 -7.17 -10.36
C VAL A 81 6.74 -7.72 -9.75
N THR A 82 6.65 -8.88 -9.11
CA THR A 82 7.80 -9.57 -8.52
C THR A 82 7.60 -11.08 -8.53
N ASN A 83 8.69 -11.82 -8.70
CA ASN A 83 8.74 -13.28 -8.53
C ASN A 83 9.41 -13.68 -7.19
N GLN A 84 9.77 -12.71 -6.34
CA GLN A 84 10.42 -12.96 -5.07
C GLN A 84 9.41 -13.40 -4.01
N ARG A 85 9.74 -14.46 -3.28
CA ARG A 85 8.92 -14.97 -2.18
C ARG A 85 9.05 -14.07 -0.94
N GLY A 86 8.00 -14.07 -0.10
CA GLY A 86 7.99 -13.33 1.16
C GLY A 86 7.75 -11.83 1.00
N ILE A 87 7.28 -11.40 -0.18
CA ILE A 87 6.95 -10.01 -0.49
C ILE A 87 5.45 -9.88 -0.71
N THR A 88 4.85 -8.90 -0.05
CA THR A 88 3.48 -8.47 -0.32
C THR A 88 3.52 -7.22 -1.17
N VAL A 89 2.83 -7.22 -2.31
CA VAL A 89 2.60 -6.03 -3.13
C VAL A 89 1.26 -5.42 -2.75
N ALA A 90 1.21 -4.10 -2.56
CA ALA A 90 -0.01 -3.36 -2.28
C ALA A 90 -0.15 -2.15 -3.21
N ALA A 91 -1.33 -2.01 -3.80
CA ALA A 91 -1.73 -0.83 -4.56
C ALA A 91 -2.75 -0.03 -3.74
N PRO A 92 -2.48 1.24 -3.40
CA PRO A 92 -3.44 2.07 -2.71
C PRO A 92 -4.59 2.45 -3.66
N SER A 93 -5.83 2.37 -3.19
CA SER A 93 -6.99 2.86 -3.92
C SER A 93 -8.02 3.50 -2.99
N ALA A 94 -8.65 4.56 -3.47
CA ALA A 94 -9.88 5.15 -2.96
C ALA A 94 -10.66 5.67 -4.16
N ASP A 95 -11.45 4.80 -4.77
CA ASP A 95 -12.31 4.95 -5.97
C ASP A 95 -11.74 4.38 -7.29
N CYS A 96 -10.41 4.28 -7.44
CA CYS A 96 -9.80 3.60 -8.59
C CYS A 96 -9.96 2.07 -8.49
N ILE A 97 -9.82 1.35 -9.61
CA ILE A 97 -9.83 -0.13 -9.59
C ILE A 97 -8.42 -0.60 -9.22
N PRO A 98 -8.26 -1.33 -8.10
CA PRO A 98 -6.99 -1.93 -7.70
C PRO A 98 -6.65 -3.21 -8.48
#